data_AF-A0A1H8PE06-F1
#
_entry.id   AF-A0A1H8PE06-F1
#
_cell.length_a   1.000
_cell.length_b   1.000
_cell.length_c   1.000
_cell.angle_alpha   90.00
_cell.angle_beta   90.00
_cell.angle_gamma   90.00
#
_symmetry.space_group_name_H-M   'P 1'
#
loop_
_entity.id
_entity.type
_entity.pdbx_description
1 polymer ?
#
loop_
_entity_poly.entity_id
_entity_poly.type
_entity_poly.pdbx_seq_one_letter_code
_entity_poly.pdbx_strand_id
1 'polypeptide(L)'
;MKDWDTGADDGPKVTYRIKHDASLCVGCGLCAAFCPMDVYEMQSIVREGQEDATDTPVAVQPERCVGCKTCEGQCPVSAIRIEGDGIAYDPFQNREKAAPLPQEEQDLYAEWANVLKDVLQLQAEPVALTLIPAGAPLPDVPVPTTRMRFCQQLAYARLGRSIMLPPNRHSCPDGTSILGMTDVPPKLASGELYILFHKLDTMEAASQMVAERPRLPQRSTDATVATPLAKAAATPDVVVVTGDAEQMMWLTMSASYYTGKRFNYRVSGYNSMCVEAVLIPREEGVMNLSLGCYGNRAATDVPRDHLFMGIPRSMMPTVVKGLRELSKRAIPQSRAKVYLP
;
A
#
# COMPACT_ATOMS: atom_id res chain seq x y z
N MET A 1 29.03 -11.27 7.75
CA MET A 1 27.73 -11.07 8.42
C MET A 1 28.03 -10.50 9.80
N LYS A 2 27.41 -9.37 10.16
CA LYS A 2 27.60 -8.72 11.47
C LYS A 2 26.33 -8.89 12.27
N ASP A 3 26.47 -9.42 13.48
CA ASP A 3 25.37 -9.70 14.39
C ASP A 3 25.46 -8.74 15.58
N TRP A 4 24.33 -8.12 15.91
CA TRP A 4 24.19 -7.30 17.11
C TRP A 4 23.15 -7.93 18.02
N ASP A 5 23.60 -8.39 19.20
CA ASP A 5 22.70 -8.85 20.27
C ASP A 5 22.16 -7.65 21.04
N THR A 6 20.85 -7.65 21.31
CA THR A 6 20.15 -6.54 21.98
C THR A 6 20.20 -6.68 23.51
N GLY A 7 21.36 -7.10 24.05
CA GLY A 7 21.57 -7.62 25.41
C GLY A 7 20.79 -6.96 26.55
N ALA A 8 20.45 -7.78 27.54
CA ALA A 8 19.51 -7.51 28.64
C ALA A 8 20.17 -6.83 29.85
N ASP A 9 19.46 -5.87 30.45
CA ASP A 9 19.48 -5.64 31.89
C ASP A 9 18.04 -5.79 32.44
N ASP A 10 17.92 -6.75 33.35
CA ASP A 10 16.91 -6.96 34.39
C ASP A 10 15.42 -6.96 33.98
N GLY A 11 14.97 -8.08 33.40
CA GLY A 11 13.55 -8.47 33.34
C GLY A 11 13.24 -9.50 32.25
N PRO A 12 12.07 -10.17 32.28
CA PRO A 12 11.65 -11.08 31.21
C PRO A 12 11.24 -10.25 29.98
N LYS A 13 12.23 -9.80 29.22
CA LYS A 13 12.05 -9.08 27.95
C LYS A 13 12.53 -9.95 26.82
N VAL A 14 11.67 -10.06 25.81
CA VAL A 14 11.97 -10.69 24.53
C VAL A 14 13.32 -10.19 24.02
N THR A 15 14.27 -11.11 23.80
CA THR A 15 15.57 -10.78 23.22
C THR A 15 15.46 -10.84 21.70
N TYR A 16 15.97 -9.81 21.03
CA TYR A 16 16.05 -9.79 19.56
C TYR A 16 17.51 -9.86 19.13
N ARG A 17 17.76 -10.31 17.90
CA ARG A 17 19.07 -10.29 17.26
C ARG A 17 18.96 -9.61 15.91
N ILE A 18 19.78 -8.59 15.70
CA ILE A 18 19.87 -7.87 14.42
C ILE A 18 20.98 -8.50 13.60
N LYS A 19 20.62 -9.15 12.50
CA LYS A 19 21.57 -9.67 11.52
C LYS A 19 21.70 -8.70 10.35
N HIS A 20 22.93 -8.36 9.99
CA HIS A 20 23.22 -7.56 8.80
C HIS A 20 24.21 -8.27 7.87
N ASP A 21 23.75 -8.49 6.64
CA ASP A 21 24.54 -8.99 5.53
C ASP A 21 25.10 -7.82 4.72
N ALA A 22 26.34 -7.44 5.04
CA ALA A 22 27.04 -6.38 4.34
C ALA A 22 27.23 -6.67 2.84
N SER A 23 27.25 -7.94 2.40
CA SER A 23 27.43 -8.26 0.97
C SER A 23 26.22 -7.86 0.11
N LEU A 24 25.02 -7.88 0.70
CA LEU A 24 23.78 -7.46 0.05
C LEU A 24 23.50 -5.97 0.22
N CYS A 25 24.08 -5.34 1.24
CA CYS A 25 23.72 -3.98 1.63
C CYS A 25 24.21 -2.93 0.61
N VAL A 26 23.26 -2.20 0.03
CA VAL A 26 23.48 -1.12 -0.95
C VAL A 26 23.55 0.28 -0.32
N GLY A 27 23.64 0.40 1.00
CA GLY A 27 23.81 1.71 1.67
C GLY A 27 22.64 2.69 1.51
N CYS A 28 21.42 2.18 1.31
CA CYS A 28 20.24 3.01 1.08
C CYS A 28 19.74 3.78 2.31
N GLY A 29 20.24 3.51 3.52
CA GLY A 29 19.89 4.24 4.75
C GLY A 29 18.47 4.07 5.28
N LEU A 30 17.60 3.30 4.60
CA LEU A 30 16.19 3.15 4.99
C LEU A 30 16.03 2.52 6.38
N CYS A 31 16.94 1.62 6.78
CA CYS A 31 16.91 1.03 8.12
C CYS A 31 17.11 2.05 9.24
N ALA A 32 17.99 3.04 9.04
CA ALA A 32 18.21 4.13 9.99
C ALA A 32 17.03 5.11 9.95
N ALA A 33 16.60 5.51 8.74
CA ALA A 33 15.52 6.47 8.55
C ALA A 33 14.16 6.02 9.13
N PHE A 34 13.90 4.71 9.19
CA PHE A 34 12.61 4.17 9.65
C PHE A 34 12.67 3.42 10.97
N CYS A 35 13.82 3.39 11.67
CA CYS A 35 13.85 2.75 12.97
C CYS A 35 13.13 3.63 13.99
N PRO A 36 11.99 3.20 14.57
CA PRO A 36 11.27 4.04 15.54
C PRO A 36 12.03 4.22 16.86
N MET A 37 13.10 3.47 17.05
CA MET A 37 13.93 3.45 18.24
C MET A 37 15.33 3.99 17.98
N ASP A 38 15.59 4.58 16.82
CA ASP A 38 16.88 5.19 16.44
C ASP A 38 18.09 4.27 16.67
N VAL A 39 17.92 2.98 16.39
CA VAL A 39 18.95 1.95 16.64
C VAL A 39 20.20 2.14 15.78
N TYR A 40 20.05 2.72 14.57
CA TYR A 40 21.09 2.74 13.56
C TYR A 40 21.60 4.15 13.25
N GLU A 41 22.91 4.27 13.02
CA GLU A 41 23.55 5.40 12.36
C GLU A 41 24.15 4.96 11.02
N MET A 42 24.11 5.84 10.02
CA MET A 42 24.77 5.60 8.74
C MET A 42 26.21 6.10 8.83
N GLN A 43 27.16 5.21 8.55
CA GLN A 43 28.59 5.53 8.54
C GLN A 43 29.20 5.10 7.20
N SER A 44 30.10 5.92 6.64
CA SER A 44 30.82 5.55 5.43
C SER A 44 32.01 4.67 5.81
N ILE A 45 31.93 3.38 5.44
CA ILE A 45 32.88 2.35 5.87
C ILE A 45 33.52 1.73 4.63
N VAL A 46 34.85 1.64 4.62
CA VAL A 46 35.59 0.84 3.63
C VAL A 46 35.43 -0.64 4.01
N ARG A 47 34.77 -1.41 3.15
CA ARG A 47 34.57 -2.84 3.39
C ARG A 47 35.83 -3.62 3.00
N GLU A 48 36.08 -4.72 3.69
CA GLU A 48 37.22 -5.58 3.39
C GLU A 48 37.15 -6.08 1.93
N GLY A 49 38.16 -5.72 1.12
CA GLY A 49 38.19 -6.02 -0.32
C GLY A 49 37.54 -4.98 -1.24
N GLN A 50 37.15 -3.81 -0.73
CA GLN A 50 36.70 -2.67 -1.54
C GLN A 50 37.65 -1.47 -1.35
N GLU A 51 37.94 -0.74 -2.42
CA GLU A 51 38.76 0.49 -2.36
C GLU A 51 37.94 1.71 -1.90
N ASP A 52 36.66 1.75 -2.26
CA ASP A 52 35.76 2.86 -1.94
C ASP A 52 34.95 2.61 -0.66
N ALA A 53 34.72 3.69 0.10
CA ALA A 53 33.84 3.67 1.25
C ALA A 53 32.37 3.53 0.81
N THR A 54 31.62 2.65 1.47
CA THR A 54 30.18 2.50 1.26
C THR A 54 29.41 2.88 2.51
N ASP A 55 28.37 3.69 2.35
CA ASP A 55 27.44 4.00 3.43
C ASP A 55 26.85 2.70 3.97
N THR A 56 27.04 2.45 5.26
CA THR A 56 26.67 1.19 5.90
C THR A 56 26.00 1.49 7.24
N PRO A 57 24.85 0.87 7.55
CA PRO A 57 24.21 1.05 8.84
C PRO A 57 25.00 0.36 9.95
N VAL A 58 25.21 1.07 11.05
CA VAL A 58 25.79 0.56 12.29
C VAL A 58 24.73 0.65 13.38
N ALA A 59 24.36 -0.47 13.99
CA ALA A 59 23.50 -0.47 15.16
C ALA A 59 24.29 0.07 16.36
N VAL A 60 24.18 1.36 16.63
CA VAL A 60 24.85 2.05 17.75
C VAL A 60 24.10 1.89 19.06
N GLN A 61 22.79 1.59 19.00
CA GLN A 61 21.91 1.37 20.15
C GLN A 61 21.09 0.07 19.97
N PRO A 62 21.73 -1.10 19.82
CA PRO A 62 21.03 -2.36 19.57
C PRO A 62 20.05 -2.74 20.69
N GLU A 63 20.34 -2.39 21.95
CA GLU A 63 19.50 -2.61 23.13
C GLU A 63 18.13 -1.91 23.05
N ARG A 64 17.99 -0.84 22.25
CA ARG A 64 16.71 -0.17 22.02
C ARG A 64 15.81 -0.91 21.02
N CYS A 65 16.29 -1.97 20.38
CA CYS A 65 15.51 -2.73 19.41
C CYS A 65 14.35 -3.46 20.08
N VAL A 66 13.13 -3.05 19.74
CA VAL A 66 11.88 -3.66 20.24
C VAL A 66 11.35 -4.79 19.33
N GLY A 67 12.12 -5.21 18.33
CA GLY A 67 11.69 -6.24 17.40
C GLY A 67 10.46 -5.89 16.57
N CYS A 68 10.15 -4.59 16.39
CA CYS A 68 9.11 -4.12 15.46
C CYS A 68 9.39 -4.53 14.01
N LYS A 69 10.67 -4.83 13.76
CA LYS A 69 11.25 -5.27 12.52
C LYS A 69 11.16 -4.27 11.35
N THR A 70 10.77 -3.00 11.52
CA THR A 70 10.62 -2.02 10.42
C THR A 70 11.83 -1.98 9.47
N CYS A 71 13.05 -1.96 10.00
CA CYS A 71 14.29 -1.93 9.23
C CYS A 71 14.48 -3.11 8.23
N GLU A 72 14.14 -4.34 8.61
CA GLU A 72 14.18 -5.50 7.70
C GLU A 72 13.14 -5.35 6.59
N GLY A 73 12.00 -4.73 6.88
CA GLY A 73 10.92 -4.49 5.91
C GLY A 73 11.26 -3.44 4.87
N GLN A 74 11.92 -2.38 5.30
CA GLN A 74 12.31 -1.27 4.44
C GLN A 74 13.58 -1.56 3.65
N CYS A 75 14.26 -2.69 3.90
CA CYS A 75 15.46 -3.07 3.17
C CYS A 75 15.10 -3.62 1.77
N PRO A 76 15.43 -2.91 0.68
CA PRO A 76 15.04 -3.31 -0.68
C PRO A 76 15.76 -4.58 -1.17
N VAL A 77 16.88 -4.92 -0.53
CA VAL A 77 17.80 -6.02 -0.86
C VAL A 77 17.87 -7.08 0.25
N SER A 78 16.98 -6.99 1.26
CA SER A 78 16.89 -7.94 2.37
C SER A 78 18.20 -8.19 3.14
N ALA A 79 19.08 -7.18 3.21
CA ALA A 79 20.36 -7.21 3.90
C ALA A 79 20.25 -7.16 5.44
N ILE A 80 19.09 -6.82 6.01
CA ILE A 80 18.87 -6.80 7.47
C ILE A 80 17.78 -7.81 7.82
N ARG A 81 17.97 -8.55 8.91
CA ARG A 81 16.96 -9.45 9.51
C ARG A 81 16.89 -9.28 11.03
N ILE A 82 15.69 -9.41 11.59
CA ILE A 82 15.45 -9.39 13.03
C ILE A 82 14.93 -10.75 13.48
N GLU A 83 15.76 -11.47 14.24
CA GLU A 83 15.45 -12.73 14.89
C GLU A 83 15.04 -12.49 16.35
N GLY A 84 14.20 -13.35 16.94
CA GLY A 84 13.76 -13.26 18.33
C GLY A 84 12.41 -13.95 18.57
N ASP A 85 12.20 -14.42 19.81
CA ASP A 85 11.18 -15.42 20.15
C ASP A 85 9.88 -14.84 20.74
N GLY A 86 9.74 -13.52 20.79
CA GLY A 86 8.60 -12.89 21.46
C GLY A 86 7.60 -12.18 20.56
N ILE A 87 6.53 -11.73 21.21
CA ILE A 87 5.42 -11.02 20.55
C ILE A 87 5.99 -9.72 19.96
N ALA A 88 6.01 -9.65 18.63
CA ALA A 88 6.49 -8.47 17.90
C ALA A 88 5.77 -7.22 18.40
N TYR A 89 6.53 -6.21 18.81
CA TYR A 89 6.02 -4.92 19.28
C TYR A 89 4.85 -4.42 18.43
N ASP A 90 3.68 -4.29 19.08
CA ASP A 90 2.48 -3.70 18.50
C ASP A 90 2.29 -2.27 19.06
N PRO A 91 2.63 -1.23 18.28
CA PRO A 91 2.46 0.15 18.72
C PRO A 91 0.98 0.53 18.97
N PHE A 92 0.03 -0.33 18.60
CA PHE A 92 -1.41 -0.07 18.73
C PHE A 92 -2.10 -0.95 19.78
N GLN A 93 -1.36 -1.73 20.57
CA GLN A 93 -1.93 -2.68 21.54
C GLN A 93 -2.94 -2.03 22.51
N ASN A 94 -2.72 -0.77 22.91
CA ASN A 94 -3.56 -0.02 23.85
C ASN A 94 -4.53 0.96 23.17
N ARG A 95 -4.64 0.93 21.84
CA ARG A 95 -5.51 1.84 21.09
C ARG A 95 -6.97 1.46 21.29
N GLU A 96 -7.85 2.46 21.35
CA GLU A 96 -9.29 2.24 21.33
C GLU A 96 -9.72 1.49 20.05
N LYS A 97 -10.64 0.52 20.21
CA LYS A 97 -11.24 -0.19 19.09
C LYS A 97 -12.45 0.59 18.56
N ALA A 98 -12.51 0.75 17.25
CA ALA A 98 -13.68 1.32 16.59
C ALA A 98 -14.88 0.37 16.73
N ALA A 99 -16.08 0.95 16.89
CA ALA A 99 -17.31 0.18 16.81
C ALA A 99 -17.49 -0.39 15.38
N PRO A 100 -18.13 -1.56 15.25
CA PRO A 100 -18.53 -2.07 13.94
C PRO A 100 -19.42 -1.07 13.19
N LEU A 101 -19.39 -1.13 11.86
CA LEU A 101 -20.29 -0.34 11.03
C LEU A 101 -21.77 -0.62 11.34
N PRO A 102 -22.67 0.37 11.21
CA PRO A 102 -24.11 0.12 11.26
C PRO A 102 -24.53 -0.94 10.24
N GLN A 103 -25.53 -1.76 10.58
CA GLN A 103 -26.00 -2.85 9.70
C GLN A 103 -26.42 -2.34 8.32
N GLU A 104 -27.06 -1.17 8.25
CA GLU A 104 -27.46 -0.53 7.00
C GLU A 104 -26.27 -0.27 6.06
N GLU A 105 -25.13 0.18 6.60
CA GLU A 105 -23.92 0.36 5.79
C GLU A 105 -23.31 -0.96 5.34
N GLN A 106 -23.33 -1.99 6.20
CA GLN A 106 -22.85 -3.32 5.84
C GLN A 106 -23.68 -3.91 4.68
N ASP A 107 -25.01 -3.82 4.77
CA ASP A 107 -25.93 -4.30 3.74
C ASP A 107 -25.74 -3.54 2.42
N LEU A 108 -25.55 -2.22 2.50
CA LEU A 108 -25.27 -1.36 1.35
C LEU A 108 -23.97 -1.77 0.63
N TYR A 109 -22.87 -1.98 1.37
CA TYR A 109 -21.61 -2.38 0.77
C TYR A 109 -21.66 -3.81 0.22
N ALA A 110 -22.39 -4.71 0.85
CA ALA A 110 -22.66 -6.04 0.31
C ALA A 110 -23.44 -5.96 -1.00
N GLU A 111 -24.46 -5.10 -1.09
CA GLU A 111 -25.21 -4.87 -2.33
C GLU A 111 -24.29 -4.35 -3.45
N TRP A 112 -23.46 -3.34 -3.15
CA TRP A 112 -22.53 -2.77 -4.12
C TRP A 112 -21.53 -3.80 -4.62
N ALA A 113 -20.98 -4.62 -3.72
CA ALA A 113 -20.07 -5.71 -4.08
C ALA A 113 -20.75 -6.72 -5.02
N ASN A 114 -21.97 -7.14 -4.71
CA ASN A 114 -22.73 -8.07 -5.55
C ASN A 114 -23.00 -7.49 -6.94
N VAL A 115 -23.45 -6.23 -7.04
CA VAL A 115 -23.67 -5.59 -8.35
C VAL A 115 -22.39 -5.53 -9.18
N LEU A 116 -21.28 -5.12 -8.58
CA LEU A 116 -19.98 -5.07 -9.26
C LEU A 116 -19.60 -6.46 -9.78
N LYS A 117 -19.67 -7.49 -8.92
CA LYS A 117 -19.28 -8.85 -9.27
C LYS A 117 -20.18 -9.46 -10.33
N ASP A 118 -21.50 -9.37 -10.16
CA ASP A 118 -22.47 -10.02 -11.04
C ASP A 118 -22.52 -9.37 -12.42
N VAL A 119 -22.58 -8.03 -12.47
CA VAL A 119 -22.69 -7.30 -13.74
C VAL A 119 -21.39 -7.38 -14.53
N LEU A 120 -20.25 -7.15 -13.88
CA LEU A 120 -18.95 -7.12 -14.56
C LEU A 120 -18.33 -8.52 -14.71
N GLN A 121 -18.86 -9.53 -14.01
CA GLN A 121 -18.31 -10.89 -13.92
C GLN A 121 -16.90 -10.89 -13.32
N LEU A 122 -16.70 -10.09 -12.27
CA LEU A 122 -15.40 -9.99 -11.59
C LEU A 122 -15.01 -11.34 -10.96
N GLN A 123 -13.79 -11.79 -11.21
CA GLN A 123 -13.21 -12.96 -10.54
C GLN A 123 -12.72 -12.65 -9.12
N ALA A 124 -12.48 -11.36 -8.86
CA ALA A 124 -11.88 -10.82 -7.67
C ALA A 124 -12.91 -10.04 -6.84
N GLU A 125 -12.71 -9.96 -5.54
CA GLU A 125 -13.51 -9.09 -4.68
C GLU A 125 -13.19 -7.61 -4.98
N PRO A 126 -14.20 -6.74 -5.14
CA PRO A 126 -14.01 -5.29 -4.96
C PRO A 126 -13.49 -5.03 -3.56
N VAL A 127 -12.52 -4.13 -3.42
CA VAL A 127 -11.84 -3.89 -2.14
C VAL A 127 -12.31 -2.57 -1.55
N ALA A 128 -12.84 -2.60 -0.33
CA ALA A 128 -13.02 -1.43 0.51
C ALA A 128 -11.68 -1.06 1.16
N LEU A 129 -11.19 0.15 0.90
CA LEU A 129 -9.99 0.70 1.51
C LEU A 129 -10.32 1.93 2.37
N THR A 130 -9.78 1.94 3.58
CA THR A 130 -9.84 3.06 4.52
C THR A 130 -8.45 3.44 5.01
N LEU A 131 -8.17 4.74 5.10
CA LEU A 131 -7.00 5.31 5.78
C LEU A 131 -7.41 5.75 7.18
N ILE A 132 -6.89 5.09 8.22
CA ILE A 132 -7.19 5.42 9.61
C ILE A 132 -6.40 6.67 10.02
N PRO A 133 -7.06 7.80 10.34
CA PRO A 133 -6.36 9.01 10.76
C PRO A 133 -5.54 8.80 12.02
N ALA A 134 -4.50 9.61 12.18
CA ALA A 134 -3.71 9.64 13.40
C ALA A 134 -4.60 9.88 14.64
N GLY A 135 -4.42 9.05 15.67
CA GLY A 135 -5.23 9.09 16.90
C GLY A 135 -6.63 8.46 16.82
N ALA A 136 -7.17 8.16 15.64
CA ALA A 136 -8.52 7.57 15.52
C ALA A 136 -8.60 6.12 16.07
N PRO A 137 -9.77 5.66 16.53
CA PRO A 137 -9.97 4.26 16.92
C PRO A 137 -9.69 3.29 15.77
N LEU A 138 -9.16 2.10 16.08
CA LEU A 138 -8.82 1.09 15.07
C LEU A 138 -9.94 0.06 14.91
N PRO A 139 -10.36 -0.27 13.69
CA PRO A 139 -11.32 -1.34 13.48
C PRO A 139 -10.70 -2.70 13.84
N ASP A 140 -11.55 -3.65 14.24
CA ASP A 140 -11.13 -5.00 14.63
C ASP A 140 -10.78 -5.85 13.40
N VAL A 141 -9.60 -5.58 12.83
CA VAL A 141 -9.10 -6.23 11.62
C VAL A 141 -7.72 -6.82 11.89
N PRO A 142 -7.45 -8.07 11.43
CA PRO A 142 -6.15 -8.70 11.63
C PRO A 142 -4.98 -7.89 11.07
N VAL A 143 -3.91 -7.79 11.87
CA VAL A 143 -2.60 -7.27 11.45
C VAL A 143 -1.71 -8.46 11.09
N PRO A 144 -1.03 -8.45 9.93
CA PRO A 144 -0.23 -9.59 9.51
C PRO A 144 1.05 -9.70 10.34
N THR A 145 1.45 -10.94 10.64
CA THR A 145 2.70 -11.22 11.36
C THR A 145 3.92 -10.94 10.49
N THR A 146 3.81 -11.22 9.19
CA THR A 146 4.80 -10.90 8.16
C THR A 146 4.55 -9.52 7.57
N ARG A 147 5.62 -8.80 7.22
CA ARG A 147 5.49 -7.52 6.52
C ARG A 147 5.05 -7.72 5.08
N MET A 148 4.37 -6.72 4.55
CA MET A 148 3.92 -6.73 3.16
C MET A 148 3.89 -5.32 2.58
N ARG A 149 3.88 -5.23 1.25
CA ARG A 149 3.67 -3.95 0.55
C ARG A 149 2.20 -3.57 0.63
N PHE A 150 1.90 -2.28 0.56
CA PHE A 150 0.52 -1.79 0.42
C PHE A 150 -0.23 -2.46 -0.74
N CYS A 151 0.47 -2.68 -1.87
CA CYS A 151 -0.09 -3.39 -3.02
C CYS A 151 -0.48 -4.84 -2.70
N GLN A 152 0.28 -5.53 -1.85
CA GLN A 152 -0.04 -6.88 -1.41
C GLN A 152 -1.27 -6.87 -0.52
N GLN A 153 -1.41 -5.90 0.39
CA GLN A 153 -2.60 -5.77 1.23
C GLN A 153 -3.88 -5.73 0.39
N LEU A 154 -3.91 -4.90 -0.65
CA LEU A 154 -5.03 -4.83 -1.60
C LEU A 154 -5.21 -6.17 -2.35
N ALA A 155 -4.12 -6.82 -2.76
CA ALA A 155 -4.20 -8.12 -3.43
C ALA A 155 -4.79 -9.23 -2.53
N TYR A 156 -4.46 -9.27 -1.24
CA TYR A 156 -5.07 -10.21 -0.29
C TYR A 156 -6.55 -9.88 -0.04
N ALA A 157 -6.91 -8.60 0.02
CA ALA A 157 -8.31 -8.18 0.13
C ALA A 157 -9.13 -8.56 -1.10
N ARG A 158 -8.54 -8.43 -2.28
CA ARG A 158 -9.08 -8.92 -3.55
C ARG A 158 -9.37 -10.42 -3.54
N LEU A 159 -8.60 -11.19 -2.76
CA LEU A 159 -8.77 -12.64 -2.55
C LEU A 159 -9.60 -12.98 -1.29
N GLY A 160 -10.35 -12.03 -0.74
CA GLY A 160 -11.31 -12.29 0.34
C GLY A 160 -10.80 -12.05 1.76
N ARG A 161 -9.58 -11.53 1.97
CA ARG A 161 -8.98 -11.34 3.30
C ARG A 161 -9.13 -9.90 3.82
N SER A 162 -9.41 -9.75 5.10
CA SER A 162 -9.39 -8.43 5.75
C SER A 162 -8.06 -8.19 6.45
N ILE A 163 -7.37 -7.10 6.11
CA ILE A 163 -6.01 -6.81 6.61
C ILE A 163 -5.88 -5.34 6.99
N MET A 164 -5.43 -5.10 8.22
CA MET A 164 -4.95 -3.79 8.67
C MET A 164 -3.44 -3.74 8.60
N LEU A 165 -2.90 -2.69 7.99
CA LEU A 165 -1.47 -2.53 7.76
C LEU A 165 -0.97 -1.21 8.35
N PRO A 166 -0.39 -1.25 9.56
CA PRO A 166 0.30 -0.13 10.15
C PRO A 166 1.72 0.08 9.58
N PRO A 167 2.37 1.25 9.83
CA PRO A 167 3.69 1.56 9.28
C PRO A 167 4.79 0.53 9.59
N ASN A 168 4.82 -0.05 10.80
CA ASN A 168 5.79 -1.10 11.16
C ASN A 168 5.58 -2.43 10.44
N ARG A 169 4.45 -2.61 9.74
CA ARG A 169 4.13 -3.81 8.95
C ARG A 169 4.27 -3.58 7.44
N HIS A 170 4.59 -2.37 7.02
CA HIS A 170 4.88 -2.06 5.63
C HIS A 170 6.32 -2.38 5.23
N SER A 171 6.50 -2.84 3.99
CA SER A 171 7.81 -3.06 3.34
C SER A 171 8.10 -2.11 2.17
N CYS A 172 7.29 -1.06 2.02
CA CYS A 172 7.43 -0.10 0.92
C CYS A 172 7.54 1.34 1.47
N PRO A 173 8.72 1.98 1.38
CA PRO A 173 8.93 3.32 1.93
C PRO A 173 8.16 4.39 1.15
N ASP A 174 7.98 4.19 -0.16
CA ASP A 174 7.09 5.02 -0.97
C ASP A 174 5.66 4.95 -0.47
N GLY A 175 5.15 3.74 -0.20
CA GLY A 175 3.78 3.53 0.24
C GLY A 175 3.50 4.24 1.57
N THR A 176 4.35 4.06 2.56
CA THR A 176 4.16 4.67 3.89
C THR A 176 4.28 6.19 3.87
N SER A 177 5.22 6.73 3.09
CA SER A 177 5.39 8.18 2.97
C SER A 177 4.26 8.86 2.20
N ILE A 178 3.80 8.28 1.09
CA ILE A 178 2.67 8.81 0.29
C ILE A 178 1.38 8.80 1.10
N LEU A 179 1.13 7.71 1.83
CA LEU A 179 -0.08 7.53 2.64
C LEU A 179 0.02 8.21 4.01
N GLY A 180 1.00 9.09 4.25
CA GLY A 180 1.08 9.90 5.45
C GLY A 180 1.36 9.11 6.74
N MET A 181 1.91 7.90 6.66
CA MET A 181 2.21 7.08 7.84
C MET A 181 3.56 7.38 8.47
N THR A 182 4.50 7.84 7.65
CA THR A 182 5.88 8.08 8.07
C THR A 182 6.41 9.32 7.39
N ASP A 183 7.54 9.82 7.88
CA ASP A 183 8.29 10.86 7.20
C ASP A 183 8.85 10.32 5.87
N VAL A 184 9.24 11.22 4.98
CA VAL A 184 9.87 10.82 3.70
C VAL A 184 11.37 10.65 3.93
N PRO A 185 11.95 9.46 3.68
CA PRO A 185 13.39 9.26 3.80
C PRO A 185 14.18 10.22 2.93
N PRO A 186 15.33 10.75 3.38
CA PRO A 186 16.12 11.71 2.60
C PRO A 186 16.48 11.24 1.19
N LYS A 187 16.96 9.99 1.05
CA LYS A 187 17.30 9.40 -0.27
C LYS A 187 16.07 9.16 -1.17
N LEU A 188 14.89 9.01 -0.56
CA LEU A 188 13.65 8.95 -1.32
C LEU A 188 13.20 10.35 -1.76
N ALA A 189 13.34 11.33 -0.87
CA ALA A 189 12.98 12.72 -1.11
C ALA A 189 13.84 13.36 -2.20
N SER A 190 15.13 12.99 -2.31
CA SER A 190 16.02 13.48 -3.36
C SER A 190 15.75 12.84 -4.73
N GLY A 191 15.22 11.62 -4.76
CA GLY A 191 15.09 10.80 -5.97
C GLY A 191 16.22 9.78 -6.16
N GLU A 192 17.24 9.77 -5.29
CA GLU A 192 18.40 8.87 -5.37
C GLU A 192 17.99 7.39 -5.46
N LEU A 193 16.94 6.97 -4.75
CA LEU A 193 16.44 5.59 -4.82
C LEU A 193 15.99 5.19 -6.23
N TYR A 194 15.46 6.12 -7.03
CA TYR A 194 14.99 5.79 -8.39
C TYR A 194 16.14 5.60 -9.38
N ILE A 195 17.26 6.29 -9.15
CA ILE A 195 18.53 6.05 -9.87
C ILE A 195 19.12 4.71 -9.44
N LEU A 196 19.20 4.46 -8.13
CA LEU A 196 19.73 3.21 -7.58
C LEU A 196 18.98 1.98 -8.10
N PHE A 197 17.67 2.09 -8.32
CA PHE A 197 16.84 1.00 -8.85
C PHE A 197 16.78 0.96 -10.39
N HIS A 198 17.57 1.76 -11.09
CA HIS A 198 17.58 1.86 -12.56
C HIS A 198 16.18 2.11 -13.16
N LYS A 199 15.37 2.92 -12.48
CA LYS A 199 14.03 3.29 -12.97
C LYS A 199 14.05 4.60 -13.74
N LEU A 200 15.03 5.45 -13.47
CA LEU A 200 15.26 6.73 -14.13
C LEU A 200 16.75 6.92 -14.37
N ASP A 201 17.07 7.70 -15.40
CA ASP A 201 18.44 7.91 -15.89
C ASP A 201 19.16 9.03 -15.12
N THR A 202 18.47 10.16 -14.90
CA THR A 202 19.07 11.36 -14.30
C THR A 202 18.39 11.76 -13.00
N MET A 203 19.18 12.36 -12.09
CA MET A 203 18.66 12.87 -10.82
C MET A 203 17.56 13.92 -11.04
N GLU A 204 17.67 14.73 -12.10
CA GLU A 204 16.65 15.72 -12.47
C GLU A 204 15.29 15.06 -12.75
N ALA A 205 15.27 13.99 -13.57
CA ALA A 205 14.05 13.23 -13.83
C ALA A 205 13.49 12.58 -12.55
N ALA A 206 14.37 12.06 -11.69
CA ALA A 206 13.98 11.45 -10.42
C ALA A 206 13.39 12.46 -9.43
N SER A 207 14.02 13.63 -9.28
CA SER A 207 13.52 14.71 -8.42
C SER A 207 12.19 15.26 -8.93
N GLN A 208 12.02 15.42 -10.25
CA GLN A 208 10.75 15.87 -10.83
C GLN A 208 9.62 14.89 -10.50
N MET A 209 9.83 13.59 -10.71
CA MET A 209 8.83 12.57 -10.38
C MET A 209 8.46 12.58 -8.89
N VAL A 210 9.44 12.77 -7.99
CA VAL A 210 9.17 12.86 -6.55
C VAL A 210 8.40 14.14 -6.21
N ALA A 211 8.67 15.26 -6.88
CA ALA A 211 8.01 16.55 -6.65
C ALA A 211 6.54 16.55 -7.12
N GLU A 212 6.24 15.93 -8.27
CA GLU A 212 4.88 15.84 -8.80
C GLU A 212 4.00 14.81 -8.06
N ARG A 213 4.63 13.92 -7.28
CA ARG A 213 3.95 12.85 -6.57
C ARG A 213 3.10 13.37 -5.41
N PRO A 214 1.77 13.17 -5.44
CA PRO A 214 0.90 13.52 -4.32
C PRO A 214 1.26 12.72 -3.07
N ARG A 215 1.11 13.36 -1.90
CA ARG A 215 1.30 12.74 -0.59
C ARG A 215 0.39 13.37 0.45
N LEU A 216 0.01 12.58 1.45
CA LEU A 216 -0.63 13.10 2.66
C LEU A 216 0.38 13.79 3.58
N PRO A 217 -0.08 14.65 4.51
CA PRO A 217 0.78 15.19 5.56
C PRO A 217 1.48 14.06 6.32
N GLN A 218 2.74 14.28 6.71
CA GLN A 218 3.51 13.27 7.40
C GLN A 218 2.84 12.92 8.74
N ARG A 219 2.79 11.63 9.06
CA ARG A 219 2.19 11.08 10.29
C ARG A 219 0.71 11.46 10.47
N SER A 220 -0.03 11.69 9.38
CA SER A 220 -1.48 11.91 9.40
C SER A 220 -2.30 10.62 9.47
N THR A 221 -1.69 9.46 9.23
CA THR A 221 -2.38 8.17 9.07
C THR A 221 -1.66 7.09 9.86
N ASP A 222 -2.38 6.38 10.74
CA ASP A 222 -1.78 5.35 11.59
C ASP A 222 -1.86 3.95 10.98
N ALA A 223 -2.83 3.70 10.12
CA ALA A 223 -2.98 2.42 9.44
C ALA A 223 -3.76 2.55 8.14
N THR A 224 -3.54 1.61 7.23
CA THR A 224 -4.48 1.32 6.13
C THR A 224 -5.30 0.09 6.50
N VAL A 225 -6.56 0.06 6.09
CA VAL A 225 -7.44 -1.10 6.28
C VAL A 225 -8.02 -1.45 4.92
N ALA A 226 -7.71 -2.66 4.45
CA ALA A 226 -8.25 -3.19 3.20
C ALA A 226 -9.04 -4.47 3.48
N THR A 227 -10.26 -4.52 2.95
CA THR A 227 -11.19 -5.64 3.13
C THR A 227 -11.97 -5.88 1.83
N PRO A 228 -12.53 -7.07 1.61
CA PRO A 228 -13.59 -7.22 0.61
C PRO A 228 -14.70 -6.22 0.90
N LEU A 229 -15.24 -5.56 -0.12
CA LEU A 229 -16.24 -4.50 0.04
C LEU A 229 -17.47 -4.98 0.85
N ALA A 230 -17.94 -6.20 0.60
CA ALA A 230 -19.05 -6.81 1.35
C ALA A 230 -18.74 -7.08 2.83
N LYS A 231 -17.48 -6.96 3.25
CA LYS A 231 -16.98 -7.17 4.61
C LYS A 231 -16.23 -5.93 5.12
N ALA A 232 -16.62 -4.75 4.65
CA ALA A 232 -16.04 -3.49 5.08
C ALA A 232 -16.02 -3.41 6.62
N ALA A 233 -14.83 -3.18 7.17
CA ALA A 233 -14.64 -3.08 8.62
C ALA A 233 -14.68 -1.62 9.12
N ALA A 234 -14.65 -0.66 8.20
CA ALA A 234 -14.76 0.77 8.44
C ALA A 234 -15.36 1.41 7.18
N THR A 235 -15.86 2.64 7.29
CA THR A 235 -16.38 3.37 6.14
C THR A 235 -15.25 3.54 5.11
N PRO A 236 -15.40 3.05 3.87
CA PRO A 236 -14.34 3.13 2.88
C PRO A 236 -14.16 4.57 2.41
N ASP A 237 -12.91 5.00 2.28
CA ASP A 237 -12.58 6.22 1.53
C ASP A 237 -12.76 5.94 0.03
N VAL A 238 -12.27 4.78 -0.41
CA VAL A 238 -12.19 4.38 -1.82
C VAL A 238 -12.56 2.91 -1.96
N VAL A 239 -13.31 2.59 -3.01
CA VAL A 239 -13.50 1.23 -3.50
C VAL A 239 -12.53 0.99 -4.65
N VAL A 240 -11.66 -0.01 -4.49
CA VAL A 240 -10.70 -0.40 -5.52
C VAL A 240 -11.21 -1.64 -6.24
N VAL A 241 -11.41 -1.52 -7.56
CA VAL A 241 -11.80 -2.63 -8.43
C VAL A 241 -10.59 -3.07 -9.25
N THR A 242 -10.38 -4.39 -9.34
CA THR A 242 -9.35 -4.99 -10.21
C THR A 242 -10.05 -5.79 -11.29
N GLY A 243 -9.67 -5.61 -12.55
CA GLY A 243 -10.35 -6.23 -13.68
C GLY A 243 -9.67 -5.93 -15.01
N ASP A 244 -10.18 -6.49 -16.10
CA ASP A 244 -9.65 -6.24 -17.44
C ASP A 244 -10.07 -4.87 -18.02
N ALA A 245 -9.59 -4.55 -19.22
CA ALA A 245 -9.90 -3.30 -19.90
C ALA A 245 -11.40 -3.10 -20.20
N GLU A 246 -12.15 -4.17 -20.47
CA GLU A 246 -13.60 -4.09 -20.72
C GLU A 246 -14.33 -3.70 -19.43
N GLN A 247 -13.95 -4.31 -18.31
CA GLN A 247 -14.54 -4.02 -17.00
C GLN A 247 -14.25 -2.57 -16.57
N MET A 248 -13.04 -2.06 -16.81
CA MET A 248 -12.73 -0.64 -16.58
C MET A 248 -13.58 0.28 -17.45
N MET A 249 -13.76 -0.05 -18.73
CA MET A 249 -14.62 0.72 -19.63
C MET A 249 -16.06 0.79 -19.12
N TRP A 250 -16.63 -0.34 -18.65
CA TRP A 250 -17.99 -0.36 -18.10
C TRP A 250 -18.14 0.48 -16.83
N LEU A 251 -17.13 0.48 -15.95
CA LEU A 251 -17.12 1.36 -14.78
C LEU A 251 -17.10 2.83 -15.17
N THR A 252 -16.28 3.21 -16.15
CA THR A 252 -16.23 4.58 -16.70
C THR A 252 -17.57 5.00 -17.31
N MET A 253 -18.18 4.14 -18.12
CA MET A 253 -19.50 4.40 -18.71
C MET A 253 -20.58 4.50 -17.63
N SER A 254 -20.51 3.65 -16.62
CA SER A 254 -21.47 3.69 -15.50
C SER A 254 -21.40 4.99 -14.72
N ALA A 255 -20.18 5.43 -14.37
CA ALA A 255 -19.96 6.68 -13.64
C ALA A 255 -20.46 7.92 -14.41
N SER A 256 -20.45 7.87 -15.74
CA SER A 256 -20.94 8.94 -16.62
C SER A 256 -22.38 8.75 -17.08
N TYR A 257 -23.07 7.65 -16.74
CA TYR A 257 -24.35 7.25 -17.32
C TYR A 257 -25.41 8.37 -17.28
N TYR A 258 -25.49 9.11 -16.17
CA TYR A 258 -26.48 10.17 -15.95
C TYR A 258 -25.99 11.58 -16.31
N THR A 259 -24.70 11.73 -16.65
CA THR A 259 -24.08 13.06 -16.87
C THR A 259 -23.46 13.22 -18.25
N GLY A 260 -23.14 12.12 -18.94
CA GLY A 260 -22.35 12.12 -20.17
C GLY A 260 -20.92 12.67 -20.01
N LYS A 261 -20.47 12.91 -18.76
CA LYS A 261 -19.18 13.55 -18.48
C LYS A 261 -18.03 12.66 -18.96
N ARG A 262 -17.10 13.24 -19.71
CA ARG A 262 -15.83 12.58 -20.06
C ARG A 262 -14.89 12.60 -18.86
N PHE A 263 -14.22 11.47 -18.62
CA PHE A 263 -13.21 11.33 -17.57
C PHE A 263 -11.81 11.57 -18.14
N ASN A 264 -10.99 12.29 -17.37
CA ASN A 264 -9.56 12.39 -17.59
C ASN A 264 -8.88 11.61 -16.46
N TYR A 265 -8.19 10.52 -16.81
CA TYR A 265 -7.45 9.72 -15.86
C TYR A 265 -5.99 10.17 -15.79
N ARG A 266 -5.41 10.16 -14.59
CA ARG A 266 -4.00 10.45 -14.37
C ARG A 266 -3.28 9.14 -14.07
N VAL A 267 -2.43 8.76 -15.02
CA VAL A 267 -1.76 7.47 -15.07
C VAL A 267 -0.31 7.71 -15.47
N SER A 268 0.62 7.45 -14.57
CA SER A 268 2.07 7.57 -14.80
C SER A 268 2.77 6.21 -14.86
N GLY A 269 2.13 5.15 -14.36
CA GLY A 269 2.76 3.84 -14.19
C GLY A 269 3.69 3.76 -12.97
N TYR A 270 3.80 4.85 -12.20
CA TYR A 270 4.48 4.92 -10.91
C TYR A 270 3.47 5.13 -9.78
N ASN A 271 3.82 4.66 -8.57
CA ASN A 271 3.00 4.82 -7.38
C ASN A 271 1.51 4.40 -7.54
N SER A 272 1.23 3.43 -8.40
CA SER A 272 -0.12 2.95 -8.76
C SER A 272 -1.12 2.86 -7.61
N MET A 273 -0.98 1.87 -6.73
CA MET A 273 -2.00 1.62 -5.72
C MET A 273 -2.10 2.77 -4.71
N CYS A 274 -0.98 3.28 -4.21
CA CYS A 274 -0.99 4.32 -3.19
C CYS A 274 -1.45 5.69 -3.71
N VAL A 275 -1.14 6.05 -4.96
CA VAL A 275 -1.52 7.34 -5.57
C VAL A 275 -2.72 7.18 -6.50
N GLU A 276 -2.55 6.46 -7.61
CA GLU A 276 -3.51 6.42 -8.71
C GLU A 276 -4.84 5.78 -8.31
N ALA A 277 -4.81 4.66 -7.58
CA ALA A 277 -6.02 3.94 -7.18
C ALA A 277 -6.61 4.40 -5.84
N VAL A 278 -5.91 5.25 -5.08
CA VAL A 278 -6.30 5.58 -3.69
C VAL A 278 -6.24 7.08 -3.42
N LEU A 279 -5.05 7.68 -3.41
CA LEU A 279 -4.90 9.06 -2.97
C LEU A 279 -5.61 10.04 -3.91
N ILE A 280 -5.47 9.85 -5.22
CA ILE A 280 -6.19 10.67 -6.21
C ILE A 280 -7.72 10.55 -6.00
N PRO A 281 -8.31 9.34 -5.97
CA PRO A 281 -9.73 9.20 -5.68
C PRO A 281 -10.20 9.83 -4.39
N ARG A 282 -9.43 9.65 -3.31
CA ARG A 282 -9.77 10.16 -1.99
C ARG A 282 -9.73 11.67 -1.91
N GLU A 283 -8.61 12.29 -2.30
CA GLU A 283 -8.39 13.72 -2.10
C GLU A 283 -9.20 14.60 -3.06
N GLU A 284 -9.38 14.13 -4.29
CA GLU A 284 -10.06 14.93 -5.32
C GLU A 284 -11.52 14.51 -5.54
N GLY A 285 -11.97 13.42 -4.92
CA GLY A 285 -13.33 12.94 -5.08
C GLY A 285 -13.67 12.51 -6.51
N VAL A 286 -12.67 12.10 -7.29
CA VAL A 286 -12.81 11.66 -8.69
C VAL A 286 -12.32 10.23 -8.87
N MET A 287 -13.05 9.40 -9.62
CA MET A 287 -12.54 8.07 -9.97
C MET A 287 -11.23 8.16 -10.78
N ASN A 288 -10.32 7.20 -10.61
CA ASN A 288 -9.08 7.16 -11.36
C ASN A 288 -8.64 5.74 -11.74
N LEU A 289 -8.03 5.62 -12.92
CA LEU A 289 -7.50 4.37 -13.48
C LEU A 289 -6.04 4.19 -13.04
N SER A 290 -5.59 2.94 -12.95
CA SER A 290 -4.19 2.60 -12.77
C SER A 290 -3.80 1.37 -13.59
N LEU A 291 -2.61 1.42 -14.20
CA LEU A 291 -2.03 0.29 -14.92
C LEU A 291 -1.37 -0.73 -13.99
N GLY A 292 -1.23 -0.44 -12.69
CA GLY A 292 -0.37 -1.21 -11.80
C GLY A 292 1.12 -0.93 -12.08
N CYS A 293 1.80 -0.32 -11.11
CA CYS A 293 3.21 0.04 -11.23
C CYS A 293 4.10 -1.20 -11.09
N TYR A 294 5.39 -1.04 -11.40
CA TYR A 294 6.40 -2.08 -11.16
C TYR A 294 6.27 -2.72 -9.77
N GLY A 295 6.16 -1.91 -8.72
CA GLY A 295 6.08 -2.42 -7.34
C GLY A 295 4.80 -3.21 -7.04
N ASN A 296 3.68 -2.90 -7.69
CA ASN A 296 2.44 -3.67 -7.58
C ASN A 296 2.57 -5.00 -8.34
N ARG A 297 2.98 -4.93 -9.61
CA ARG A 297 3.06 -6.10 -10.49
C ARG A 297 4.14 -7.10 -10.07
N ALA A 298 5.27 -6.62 -9.56
CA ALA A 298 6.33 -7.48 -9.06
C ALA A 298 6.01 -8.14 -7.70
N ALA A 299 5.04 -7.61 -6.94
CA ALA A 299 4.75 -8.06 -5.58
C ALA A 299 3.43 -8.83 -5.44
N THR A 300 2.65 -8.93 -6.51
CA THR A 300 1.29 -9.50 -6.48
C THR A 300 1.08 -10.46 -7.64
N ASP A 301 0.02 -11.25 -7.55
CA ASP A 301 -0.43 -12.22 -8.56
C ASP A 301 -1.34 -11.58 -9.62
N VAL A 302 -1.30 -10.25 -9.78
CA VAL A 302 -2.17 -9.58 -10.76
C VAL A 302 -1.82 -10.02 -12.18
N PRO A 303 -2.82 -10.43 -13.00
CA PRO A 303 -2.57 -10.76 -14.39
C PRO A 303 -2.05 -9.57 -15.22
N ARG A 304 -1.37 -9.88 -16.34
CA ARG A 304 -0.76 -8.86 -17.22
C ARG A 304 -1.78 -7.93 -17.87
N ASP A 305 -2.98 -8.43 -18.15
CA ASP A 305 -4.10 -7.73 -18.78
C ASP A 305 -5.02 -7.01 -17.80
N HIS A 306 -4.83 -7.21 -16.49
CA HIS A 306 -5.63 -6.58 -15.47
C HIS A 306 -5.13 -5.17 -15.14
N LEU A 307 -6.10 -4.30 -14.91
CA LEU A 307 -6.02 -2.91 -14.52
C LEU A 307 -6.67 -2.74 -13.14
N PHE A 308 -6.53 -1.54 -12.59
CA PHE A 308 -7.17 -1.16 -11.34
C PHE A 308 -7.91 0.15 -11.51
N MET A 309 -8.97 0.31 -10.74
CA MET A 309 -9.72 1.57 -10.68
C MET A 309 -10.08 1.88 -9.24
N GLY A 310 -9.68 3.05 -8.79
CA GLY A 310 -10.13 3.61 -7.53
C GLY A 310 -11.35 4.47 -7.74
N ILE A 311 -12.40 4.22 -6.96
CA ILE A 311 -13.67 4.92 -7.02
C ILE A 311 -13.94 5.49 -5.63
N PRO A 312 -14.02 6.82 -5.45
CA PRO A 312 -14.35 7.37 -4.15
C PRO A 312 -15.74 6.91 -3.73
N ARG A 313 -15.93 6.64 -2.43
CA ARG A 313 -17.21 6.15 -1.89
C ARG A 313 -18.41 6.98 -2.34
N SER A 314 -18.24 8.31 -2.42
CA SER A 314 -19.30 9.24 -2.85
C SER A 314 -19.82 8.99 -4.28
N MET A 315 -19.01 8.40 -5.16
CA MET A 315 -19.41 8.07 -6.54
C MET A 315 -20.07 6.70 -6.67
N MET A 316 -19.93 5.82 -5.66
CA MET A 316 -20.45 4.45 -5.73
C MET A 316 -21.95 4.35 -6.00
N PRO A 317 -22.84 5.17 -5.40
CA PRO A 317 -24.27 5.13 -5.74
C PRO A 317 -24.54 5.32 -7.23
N THR A 318 -23.86 6.28 -7.87
CA THR A 318 -23.98 6.53 -9.32
C THR A 318 -23.44 5.36 -10.13
N VAL A 319 -22.28 4.83 -9.77
CA VAL A 319 -21.64 3.70 -10.46
C VAL A 319 -22.47 2.41 -10.34
N VAL A 320 -23.04 2.11 -9.17
CA VAL A 320 -23.87 0.92 -9.00
C VAL A 320 -25.16 1.05 -9.80
N LYS A 321 -25.79 2.22 -9.75
CA LYS A 321 -27.02 2.49 -10.51
C LYS A 321 -26.78 2.44 -12.03
N GLY A 322 -25.71 3.04 -12.53
CA GLY A 322 -25.37 3.01 -13.95
C GLY A 322 -25.04 1.59 -14.45
N LEU A 323 -24.39 0.75 -13.63
CA LEU A 323 -24.10 -0.64 -13.99
C LEU A 323 -25.39 -1.45 -14.13
N ARG A 324 -26.36 -1.25 -13.22
CA ARG A 324 -27.68 -1.88 -13.30
C ARG A 324 -28.46 -1.48 -14.57
N GLU A 325 -28.26 -0.27 -15.09
CA GLU A 325 -28.89 0.15 -16.35
C GLU A 325 -28.15 -0.43 -17.57
N LEU A 326 -26.82 -0.34 -17.58
CA LEU A 326 -25.99 -0.87 -18.66
C LEU A 326 -26.13 -2.39 -18.82
N SER A 327 -26.37 -3.12 -17.72
CA SER A 327 -26.56 -4.56 -17.73
C SER A 327 -27.84 -5.02 -18.43
N LYS A 328 -28.86 -4.16 -18.55
CA LYS A 328 -30.13 -4.50 -19.22
C LYS A 328 -29.96 -4.71 -20.73
N ARG A 329 -28.97 -4.05 -21.35
CA ARG A 329 -28.81 -4.07 -22.81
C ARG A 329 -27.38 -3.91 -23.30
N ALA A 330 -26.69 -2.84 -22.90
CA ALA A 330 -25.41 -2.45 -23.50
C ALA A 330 -24.31 -3.50 -23.25
N ILE A 331 -24.19 -3.98 -22.01
CA ILE A 331 -23.18 -4.98 -21.65
C ILE A 331 -23.44 -6.32 -22.37
N PRO A 332 -24.64 -6.94 -22.29
CA PRO A 332 -24.93 -8.18 -23.02
C PRO A 332 -24.72 -8.06 -24.53
N GLN A 333 -25.18 -6.97 -25.16
CA GLN A 333 -25.05 -6.78 -26.61
C GLN A 333 -23.59 -6.63 -27.05
N SER A 334 -22.78 -5.90 -26.28
CA SER A 334 -21.35 -5.76 -26.55
C SER A 334 -20.60 -7.10 -26.43
N ARG A 335 -20.90 -7.88 -25.39
CA ARG A 335 -20.30 -9.21 -25.18
C ARG A 335 -20.76 -10.24 -26.21
N ALA A 336 -22.01 -10.17 -26.64
CA ALA A 336 -22.57 -10.99 -27.72
C ALA A 336 -22.12 -10.55 -29.13
N LYS A 337 -21.32 -9.47 -29.23
CA LYS A 337 -20.77 -8.95 -30.49
C LYS A 337 -21.83 -8.74 -31.56
N VAL A 338 -23.00 -8.18 -31.20
CA VAL A 338 -24.16 -8.03 -32.10
C VAL A 338 -23.93 -7.17 -33.36
N TYR A 339 -22.80 -6.48 -33.45
CA TYR A 339 -22.38 -5.69 -34.62
C TYR A 339 -21.39 -6.43 -35.53
N LEU A 340 -20.89 -7.60 -35.10
CA LEU A 340 -20.09 -8.48 -35.95
C LEU A 340 -21.04 -9.38 -36.76
N PRO A 341 -20.72 -9.64 -38.04
CA PRO A 341 -21.54 -10.46 -38.92
C PRO A 341 -21.62 -11.93 -38.51
#